data_AF-A0A0F6RBR7-F1
#
_entry.id   AF-A0A0F6RBR7-F1
#
_cell.length_a   1.000
_cell.length_b   1.000
_cell.length_c   1.000
_cell.angle_alpha   90.00
_cell.angle_beta   90.00
_cell.angle_gamma   90.00
#
_symmetry.space_group_name_H-M   'P 1'
#
loop_
_entity.id
_entity.type
_entity.pdbx_description
1 polymer ?
#
loop_
_entity_poly.entity_id
_entity_poly.type
_entity_poly.pdbx_seq_one_letter_code
_entity_poly.pdbx_strand_id
1 'polypeptide(L)'
;MMFSGLQLDDIMKKITYLLIACAMTLLLTACGAPTIDASSEKAMQESMEEITKDMTEAEKTEFGMAIMAVSMKVAMSNMGNPEKAEEAVQEALDGKTAEEVIEMSKE
;
A
#
# COMPACT_ATOMS: atom_id res chain seq x y z
N MET A 1 28.53 -15.83 47.06
CA MET A 1 27.32 -16.10 46.26
C MET A 1 27.55 -15.53 44.86
N MET A 2 27.93 -16.36 43.89
CA MET A 2 28.25 -15.97 42.51
C MET A 2 27.42 -16.86 41.56
N PHE A 3 26.10 -16.68 41.45
CA PHE A 3 25.28 -17.53 40.55
C PHE A 3 24.00 -16.85 40.04
N SER A 4 24.02 -15.53 39.79
CA SER A 4 22.79 -14.83 39.38
C SER A 4 22.92 -13.98 38.11
N GLY A 5 24.13 -13.72 37.59
CA GLY A 5 24.32 -12.96 36.35
C GLY A 5 24.17 -13.81 35.08
N LEU A 6 24.82 -14.98 35.05
CA LEU A 6 24.98 -15.80 33.84
C LEU A 6 23.69 -16.43 33.27
N GLN A 7 22.62 -16.50 34.06
CA GLN A 7 21.34 -17.09 33.62
C GLN A 7 20.44 -16.06 32.92
N LEU A 8 20.60 -14.77 33.21
CA LEU A 8 19.74 -13.71 32.68
C LEU A 8 20.09 -13.39 31.22
N ASP A 9 21.38 -13.44 30.89
CA ASP A 9 21.91 -13.13 29.56
C ASP A 9 21.45 -14.17 28.50
N ASP A 10 21.41 -15.45 28.89
CA ASP A 10 20.96 -16.56 28.06
C ASP A 10 19.44 -16.54 27.85
N ILE A 11 18.68 -16.19 28.90
CA ILE A 11 17.22 -16.04 28.81
C ILE A 11 16.88 -14.85 27.90
N MET A 12 17.59 -13.73 28.04
CA MET A 12 17.39 -12.55 27.20
C MET A 12 17.70 -12.84 25.74
N LYS A 13 18.81 -13.53 25.42
CA LYS A 13 19.12 -13.96 24.06
C LYS A 13 18.06 -14.90 23.47
N LYS A 14 17.52 -15.85 24.25
CA LYS A 14 16.44 -16.74 23.78
C LYS A 14 15.15 -15.98 23.51
N ILE A 15 14.81 -15.00 24.35
CA ILE A 15 13.67 -14.11 24.14
C ILE A 15 13.89 -13.24 22.89
N THR A 16 15.11 -12.72 22.69
CA THR A 16 15.48 -11.98 21.48
C THR A 16 15.40 -12.86 20.23
N TYR A 17 15.89 -14.10 20.28
CA TYR A 17 15.77 -15.06 19.17
C TYR A 17 14.31 -15.45 18.87
N LEU A 18 13.47 -15.58 19.90
CA LEU A 18 12.04 -15.89 19.76
C LEU A 18 11.26 -14.70 19.19
N LEU A 19 11.61 -13.47 19.58
CA LEU A 19 11.05 -12.24 18.98
C LEU A 19 11.44 -12.08 17.51
N ILE A 20 12.70 -12.35 17.16
CA ILE A 20 13.17 -12.31 15.77
C ILE A 20 12.48 -13.38 14.91
N ALA A 21 12.28 -14.59 15.45
CA ALA A 21 11.58 -15.65 14.74
C ALA A 21 10.08 -15.34 14.50
N CYS A 22 9.41 -14.70 15.47
CA CYS A 22 8.03 -14.21 15.29
C CYS A 22 7.91 -13.06 14.30
N ALA A 23 8.93 -12.20 14.17
CA ALA A 23 8.92 -11.11 13.20
C ALA A 23 8.98 -11.60 11.74
N MET A 24 9.63 -12.73 11.48
CA MET A 24 9.71 -13.30 10.11
C MET A 24 8.38 -13.87 9.61
N THR A 25 7.48 -14.32 10.49
CA THR A 25 6.18 -14.87 10.07
C THR A 25 5.19 -13.80 9.59
N LEU A 26 5.42 -12.52 9.94
CA LEU A 26 4.59 -11.39 9.49
C LEU A 26 4.92 -10.94 8.06
N LEU A 27 6.06 -11.33 7.51
CA LEU A 27 6.44 -11.01 6.12
C LEU A 27 5.75 -11.92 5.08
N LEU A 28 5.07 -12.98 5.53
CA LEU A 28 4.40 -13.96 4.66
C LEU A 28 2.93 -13.64 4.37
N THR A 29 2.34 -12.61 5.00
CA THR A 29 1.00 -12.12 4.64
C THR A 29 1.02 -11.13 3.48
N ALA A 30 2.20 -10.80 2.93
CA ALA A 30 2.33 -10.09 1.67
C ALA A 30 2.10 -11.05 0.48
N CYS A 31 0.94 -11.71 0.44
CA CYS A 31 0.36 -12.02 -0.86
C CYS A 31 -0.08 -10.66 -1.38
N GLY A 32 0.76 -10.03 -2.21
CA GLY A 32 0.69 -8.60 -2.52
C GLY A 32 -0.74 -8.14 -2.79
N ALA A 33 -1.18 -7.11 -2.06
CA ALA A 33 -2.46 -6.47 -2.31
C ALA A 33 -2.54 -6.07 -3.80
N PRO A 34 -3.70 -6.22 -4.45
CA PRO A 34 -3.84 -5.84 -5.85
C PRO A 34 -3.54 -4.34 -6.01
N THR A 35 -2.75 -4.02 -7.04
CA THR A 35 -2.33 -2.67 -7.37
C THR A 35 -2.98 -2.22 -8.66
N ILE A 36 -3.20 -0.91 -8.82
CA ILE A 36 -3.66 -0.33 -10.08
C ILE A 36 -2.59 -0.56 -11.14
N ASP A 37 -2.99 -1.12 -12.28
CA ASP A 37 -2.13 -1.29 -13.45
C ASP A 37 -2.57 -0.30 -14.54
N ALA A 38 -1.87 0.82 -14.65
CA ALA A 38 -2.16 1.86 -15.63
C ALA A 38 -1.42 1.65 -16.96
N SER A 39 -0.78 0.50 -17.19
CA SER A 39 -0.02 0.22 -18.42
C SER A 39 -0.88 0.19 -19.68
N SER A 40 -2.18 -0.06 -19.53
CA SER A 40 -3.18 0.02 -20.60
C SER A 40 -4.59 0.16 -20.01
N GLU A 41 -5.54 0.66 -20.79
CA GLU A 41 -6.94 0.77 -20.35
C GLU A 41 -7.54 -0.57 -19.91
N LYS A 42 -7.16 -1.66 -20.60
CA LYS A 42 -7.61 -3.01 -20.25
C LYS A 42 -7.02 -3.48 -18.93
N ALA A 43 -5.71 -3.29 -18.73
CA ALA A 43 -5.04 -3.67 -17.47
C ALA A 43 -5.59 -2.86 -16.28
N MET A 44 -5.95 -1.60 -16.52
CA MET A 44 -6.54 -0.73 -15.50
C MET A 44 -7.93 -1.20 -15.09
N GLN A 45 -8.78 -1.61 -16.04
CA GLN A 45 -10.08 -2.22 -15.71
C GLN A 45 -9.91 -3.53 -14.93
N GLU A 46 -9.05 -4.45 -15.42
CA GLU A 46 -8.83 -5.74 -14.78
C GLU A 46 -8.29 -5.60 -13.35
N SER A 47 -7.31 -4.70 -13.14
CA SER A 47 -6.79 -4.40 -11.81
C SER A 47 -7.83 -3.74 -10.90
N MET A 48 -8.62 -2.79 -11.40
CA MET A 48 -9.69 -2.14 -10.62
C MET A 48 -10.77 -3.14 -10.19
N GLU A 49 -11.14 -4.07 -11.07
CA GLU A 49 -12.06 -5.15 -10.75
C GLU A 49 -11.50 -6.05 -9.65
N GLU A 50 -10.23 -6.49 -9.75
CA GLU A 50 -9.61 -7.31 -8.72
C GLU A 50 -9.44 -6.57 -7.37
N ILE A 51 -9.13 -5.27 -7.38
CA ILE A 51 -9.06 -4.45 -6.17
C ILE A 51 -10.44 -4.36 -5.49
N THR A 52 -11.49 -4.13 -6.27
CA THR A 52 -12.83 -3.84 -5.74
C THR A 52 -13.68 -5.09 -5.47
N LYS A 53 -13.25 -6.26 -5.95
CA LYS A 53 -13.96 -7.55 -5.85
C LYS A 53 -14.37 -7.93 -4.43
N ASP A 54 -13.45 -7.73 -3.47
CA ASP A 54 -13.64 -8.09 -2.07
C ASP A 54 -14.08 -6.89 -1.19
N MET A 55 -14.26 -5.70 -1.80
CA MET A 55 -14.67 -4.48 -1.11
C MET A 55 -16.18 -4.38 -0.94
N THR A 56 -16.59 -3.77 0.17
CA THR A 56 -17.95 -3.26 0.39
C THR A 56 -18.23 -2.05 -0.51
N GLU A 57 -19.52 -1.73 -0.70
CA GLU A 57 -19.92 -0.54 -1.47
C GLU A 57 -19.39 0.77 -0.87
N ALA A 58 -19.21 0.82 0.45
CA ALA A 58 -18.61 1.96 1.14
C ALA A 58 -17.13 2.11 0.80
N GLU A 59 -16.36 1.02 0.82
CA GLU A 59 -14.93 1.01 0.45
C GLU A 59 -14.72 1.32 -1.02
N LYS A 60 -15.54 0.78 -1.92
CA LYS A 60 -15.52 1.14 -3.34
C LYS A 60 -15.78 2.63 -3.56
N THR A 61 -16.72 3.20 -2.80
CA THR A 61 -17.02 4.63 -2.88
C THR A 61 -15.86 5.47 -2.36
N GLU A 62 -15.27 5.10 -1.21
CA GLU A 62 -14.09 5.79 -0.66
C GLU A 62 -12.92 5.74 -1.64
N PHE A 63 -12.63 4.57 -2.20
CA PHE A 63 -11.57 4.38 -3.17
C PHE A 63 -11.80 5.16 -4.47
N GLY A 64 -13.03 5.14 -5.02
CA GLY A 64 -13.38 5.92 -6.20
C GLY A 64 -13.25 7.43 -5.99
N MET A 65 -13.68 7.92 -4.82
CA MET A 65 -13.47 9.33 -4.44
C MET A 65 -11.98 9.66 -4.30
N ALA A 66 -11.19 8.74 -3.75
CA ALA A 66 -9.76 8.91 -3.60
C ALA A 66 -9.04 9.01 -4.95
N ILE A 67 -9.35 8.12 -5.90
CA ILE A 67 -8.82 8.19 -7.28
C ILE A 67 -9.15 9.55 -7.91
N MET A 68 -10.38 10.03 -7.76
CA MET A 68 -10.80 11.31 -8.32
C MET A 68 -10.04 12.49 -7.68
N ALA A 69 -9.87 12.46 -6.36
CA ALA A 69 -9.14 13.50 -5.62
C ALA A 69 -7.65 13.55 -6.01
N VAL A 70 -6.99 12.38 -6.06
CA VAL A 70 -5.58 12.27 -6.48
C VAL A 70 -5.42 12.71 -7.93
N SER A 71 -6.26 12.22 -8.84
CA SER A 71 -6.27 12.63 -10.24
C SER A 71 -6.41 14.15 -10.40
N MET A 72 -7.34 14.75 -9.68
CA MET A 72 -7.56 16.20 -9.71
C MET A 72 -6.38 16.98 -9.15
N LYS A 73 -5.79 16.54 -8.03
CA LYS A 73 -4.60 17.16 -7.40
C LYS A 73 -3.40 17.15 -8.35
N VAL A 74 -3.15 16.00 -8.98
CA VAL A 74 -2.05 15.83 -9.94
C VAL A 74 -2.31 16.64 -11.21
N ALA A 75 -3.53 16.61 -11.74
CA ALA A 75 -3.92 17.40 -12.91
C ALA A 75 -3.83 18.91 -12.64
N MET A 76 -4.24 19.39 -11.45
CA MET A 76 -4.08 20.80 -11.06
C MET A 76 -2.61 21.21 -10.96
N SER A 77 -1.77 20.33 -10.43
CA SER A 77 -0.32 20.55 -10.36
C SER A 77 0.32 20.65 -11.76
N ASN A 78 -0.32 20.03 -12.76
CA ASN A 78 0.12 19.99 -14.16
C ASN A 78 -0.78 20.83 -15.09
N MET A 79 -1.63 21.72 -14.58
CA MET A 79 -2.64 22.45 -15.38
C MET A 79 -2.06 23.28 -16.53
N GLY A 80 -0.78 23.67 -16.43
CA GLY A 80 -0.05 24.38 -17.49
C GLY A 80 0.41 23.50 -18.67
N ASN A 81 0.26 22.18 -18.58
CA ASN A 81 0.63 21.24 -19.63
C ASN A 81 -0.34 20.04 -19.66
N PRO A 82 -1.42 20.10 -20.46
CA PRO A 82 -2.46 19.08 -20.47
C PRO A 82 -1.98 17.70 -20.95
N GLU A 83 -1.03 17.63 -21.89
CA GLU A 83 -0.44 16.35 -22.32
C GLU A 83 0.30 15.67 -21.17
N LYS A 84 1.06 16.43 -20.37
CA LYS A 84 1.76 15.88 -19.20
C LYS A 84 0.85 15.59 -18.02
N ALA A 85 -0.31 16.25 -17.94
CA ALA A 85 -1.24 16.06 -16.84
C ALA A 85 -1.81 14.63 -16.85
N GLU A 86 -2.13 14.09 -18.03
CA GLU A 86 -2.64 12.72 -18.15
C GLU A 86 -1.57 11.69 -17.81
N GLU A 87 -0.36 11.83 -18.36
CA GLU A 87 0.79 10.97 -18.04
C GLU A 87 1.11 11.01 -16.54
N ALA A 88 1.13 12.19 -15.92
CA ALA A 88 1.41 12.34 -14.49
C ALA A 88 0.34 11.68 -13.61
N VAL A 89 -0.93 11.69 -14.02
CA VAL A 89 -2.01 11.00 -13.30
C VAL A 89 -1.81 9.49 -13.39
N GLN A 90 -1.50 8.96 -14.57
CA GLN A 90 -1.20 7.54 -14.75
C GLN A 90 -0.02 7.11 -13.90
N GLU A 91 1.11 7.83 -13.96
CA GLU A 91 2.30 7.55 -13.16
C GLU A 91 2.05 7.64 -11.64
N ALA A 92 1.16 8.54 -11.20
CA ALA A 92 0.83 8.69 -9.79
C ALA A 92 -0.01 7.54 -9.24
N LEU A 93 -0.85 6.92 -10.09
CA LEU A 93 -1.76 5.84 -9.71
C LEU A 93 -1.17 4.44 -9.99
N ASP A 94 -0.29 4.30 -10.98
CA ASP A 94 0.31 3.02 -11.35
C ASP A 94 1.08 2.38 -10.19
N GLY A 95 0.84 1.09 -9.98
CA GLY A 95 1.44 0.32 -8.89
C GLY A 95 0.91 0.67 -7.49
N LYS A 96 -0.07 1.57 -7.36
CA LYS A 96 -0.68 1.90 -6.06
C LYS A 96 -1.76 0.92 -5.67
N THR A 97 -1.78 0.55 -4.40
CA THR A 97 -2.89 -0.15 -3.76
C THR A 97 -4.03 0.81 -3.46
N ALA A 98 -5.24 0.28 -3.21
CA ALA A 98 -6.38 1.11 -2.82
C ALA A 98 -6.13 1.94 -1.56
N GLU A 99 -5.47 1.34 -0.57
CA GLU A 99 -5.12 2.00 0.70
C GLU A 99 -4.19 3.19 0.47
N GLU A 100 -3.16 3.02 -0.36
CA GLU A 100 -2.22 4.09 -0.71
C GLU A 100 -2.92 5.24 -1.45
N VAL A 101 -3.83 4.94 -2.39
CA VAL A 101 -4.58 5.99 -3.10
C VAL A 101 -5.50 6.75 -2.14
N ILE A 102 -6.17 6.03 -1.23
CA ILE A 102 -7.00 6.63 -0.18
C ILE A 102 -6.16 7.53 0.73
N GLU A 103 -4.96 7.11 1.11
CA GLU A 103 -4.05 7.93 1.91
C GLU A 103 -3.59 9.19 1.15
N MET A 104 -3.18 9.04 -0.11
CA MET A 104 -2.79 10.16 -0.98
C MET A 104 -3.90 11.20 -1.18
N SER A 105 -5.17 10.77 -1.10
CA SER A 105 -6.34 11.66 -1.20
C SER A 105 -6.57 12.52 0.05
N LYS A 106 -6.02 12.11 1.20
CA LYS A 106 -6.17 12.77 2.50
C LYS A 106 -5.07 13.82 2.75
N GLU A 107 -4.00 13.81 1.96
CA GLU A 107 -2.92 14.81 1.95
C GLU A 107 -3.27 16.08 1.15
#